data_AF-A0A1J5LG47-F1
#
_entry.id   AF-A0A1J5LG47-F1
#
_cell.length_a   1.000
_cell.length_b   1.000
_cell.length_c   1.000
_cell.angle_alpha   90.00
_cell.angle_beta   90.00
_cell.angle_gamma   90.00
#
_symmetry.space_group_name_H-M   'P 1'
#
loop_
_entity.id
_entity.type
_entity.pdbx_description
1 polymer ?
#
loop_
_entity_poly.entity_id
_entity_poly.type
_entity_poly.pdbx_seq_one_letter_code
_entity_poly.pdbx_strand_id
1 'polypeptide(L)'
;MTHPDYPPLTYKKGEYNYYKYMAKYIPESMMHSFKILATCGDEQLIRFSEKTECEVVKDGMYQQGFRIRKEFCLEGYSYFTTFFHGRGIYYPYAMKTYILLCFHQYLNKEKIKWRYNKRIALYERKEINKAWKKRMNHVFKPIFLEEEPADFVDPVMLDPIERQFYSY
;
A
#
# COMPACT_ATOMS: atom_id res chain seq x y z
N MET A 1 29.71 -13.40 -10.81
CA MET A 1 28.77 -13.64 -9.68
C MET A 1 27.49 -12.88 -9.99
N THR A 2 26.58 -13.54 -10.71
CA THR A 2 25.27 -13.02 -11.13
C THR A 2 24.22 -13.65 -10.23
N HIS A 3 23.30 -12.82 -9.71
CA HIS A 3 22.16 -13.26 -8.90
C HIS A 3 21.35 -14.32 -9.68
N PRO A 4 20.95 -15.45 -9.06
CA PRO A 4 20.04 -16.39 -9.71
C PRO A 4 18.66 -15.75 -9.86
N ASP A 5 18.13 -15.80 -11.10
CA ASP A 5 16.76 -15.43 -11.43
C ASP A 5 15.79 -16.39 -10.73
N TYR A 6 15.06 -15.89 -9.73
CA TYR A 6 13.96 -16.63 -9.13
C TYR A 6 12.66 -16.27 -9.87
N PRO A 7 11.91 -17.23 -10.43
CA PRO A 7 10.61 -16.95 -10.99
C PRO A 7 9.65 -16.53 -9.85
N PRO A 8 8.72 -15.59 -10.09
CA PRO A 8 7.83 -15.12 -9.05
C PRO A 8 6.90 -16.26 -8.60
N LEU A 9 6.93 -16.55 -7.30
CA LEU A 9 5.96 -17.43 -6.64
C LEU A 9 4.56 -16.81 -6.71
N THR A 10 3.78 -17.16 -7.73
CA THR A 10 2.34 -16.86 -7.79
C THR A 10 1.53 -18.12 -7.54
N TYR A 11 0.84 -18.15 -6.41
CA TYR A 11 -0.09 -19.22 -6.01
C TYR A 11 -1.34 -19.25 -6.93
N LYS A 12 -1.74 -20.43 -7.40
CA LYS A 12 -2.96 -20.67 -8.18
C LYS A 12 -4.22 -20.65 -7.30
N LYS A 13 -5.23 -19.90 -7.76
CA LYS A 13 -6.69 -20.09 -7.55
C LYS A 13 -7.23 -20.28 -6.12
N GLY A 14 -6.94 -19.32 -5.24
CA GLY A 14 -8.04 -18.53 -4.69
C GLY A 14 -7.81 -17.13 -5.22
N GLU A 15 -8.83 -16.43 -5.72
CA GLU A 15 -8.67 -15.02 -6.11
C GLU A 15 -8.33 -14.18 -4.87
N TYR A 16 -7.08 -14.26 -4.42
CA TYR A 16 -6.39 -13.08 -3.96
C TYR A 16 -6.43 -12.15 -5.17
N ASN A 17 -7.43 -11.29 -5.18
CA ASN A 17 -7.33 -10.00 -5.80
C ASN A 17 -6.12 -9.30 -5.13
N TYR A 18 -4.90 -9.72 -5.45
CA TYR A 18 -3.83 -8.79 -5.72
C TYR A 18 -4.45 -7.89 -6.77
N TYR A 19 -5.10 -6.85 -6.29
CA TYR A 19 -5.54 -5.72 -7.08
C TYR A 19 -4.39 -5.48 -8.03
N LYS A 20 -4.61 -5.80 -9.32
CA LYS A 20 -3.67 -5.64 -10.44
C LYS A 20 -3.49 -4.14 -10.68
N TYR A 21 -3.03 -3.46 -9.65
CA TYR A 21 -2.70 -2.05 -9.59
C TYR A 21 -1.21 -2.08 -9.32
N MET A 22 -0.43 -2.04 -10.39
CA MET A 22 0.96 -1.65 -10.29
C MET A 22 0.98 -0.32 -9.54
N ALA A 23 1.59 -0.31 -8.35
CA ALA A 23 1.89 0.93 -7.66
C ALA A 23 2.71 1.77 -8.64
N LYS A 24 2.16 2.90 -9.08
CA LYS A 24 2.88 3.75 -10.03
C LYS A 24 4.10 4.39 -9.38
N TYR A 25 3.97 4.78 -8.10
CA TYR A 25 5.02 5.47 -7.35
C TYR A 25 4.86 5.19 -5.85
N ILE A 26 5.59 4.20 -5.32
CA ILE A 26 5.67 3.98 -3.87
C ILE A 26 6.61 5.03 -3.27
N PRO A 27 6.15 5.96 -2.43
CA PRO A 27 7.04 6.98 -1.88
C PRO A 27 8.04 6.35 -0.90
N GLU A 28 9.30 6.77 -0.97
CA GLU A 28 10.33 6.32 -0.01
C GLU A 28 10.21 7.01 1.36
N SER A 29 9.56 8.18 1.38
CA SER A 29 9.39 9.01 2.58
C SER A 29 8.18 9.94 2.47
N MET A 30 7.78 10.56 3.58
CA MET A 30 6.74 11.59 3.58
C MET A 30 7.09 12.77 2.68
N MET A 31 8.35 13.21 2.65
CA MET A 31 8.77 14.31 1.79
C MET A 31 8.71 13.92 0.30
N HIS A 32 9.09 12.69 -0.03
CA HIS A 32 8.92 12.17 -1.39
C HIS A 32 7.43 12.15 -1.78
N SER A 33 6.54 11.75 -0.86
CA SER A 33 5.10 11.81 -1.10
C SER A 33 4.60 13.23 -1.38
N PHE A 34 5.14 14.25 -0.70
CA PHE A 34 4.77 15.65 -0.96
C PHE A 34 5.26 16.11 -2.32
N LYS A 35 6.47 15.75 -2.74
CA LYS A 35 6.98 16.06 -4.07
C LYS A 35 6.09 15.48 -5.17
N ILE A 36 5.63 14.23 -5.00
CA ILE A 36 4.71 13.59 -5.94
C ILE A 36 3.36 14.31 -5.94
N LEU A 37 2.80 14.67 -4.77
CA LEU A 37 1.53 15.41 -4.72
C LEU A 37 1.65 16.83 -5.29
N ALA A 38 2.82 17.45 -5.18
CA ALA A 38 3.12 18.76 -5.73
C ALA A 38 3.29 18.77 -7.26
N THR A 39 3.26 17.61 -7.95
CA THR A 39 3.20 17.57 -9.41
C THR A 39 1.79 17.81 -9.96
N CYS A 40 0.78 17.95 -9.09
CA CYS A 40 -0.54 18.44 -9.51
C CYS A 40 -0.42 19.89 -10.01
N GLY A 41 -1.26 20.28 -10.97
CA GLY A 41 -1.22 21.64 -11.52
C GLY A 41 -1.48 22.73 -10.47
N ASP A 42 -0.91 23.91 -10.68
CA ASP A 42 -0.92 25.02 -9.71
C ASP A 42 -2.31 25.36 -9.18
N GLU A 43 -3.33 25.39 -10.04
CA GLU A 43 -4.71 25.65 -9.65
C GLU A 43 -5.24 24.61 -8.65
N GLN A 44 -4.88 23.34 -8.82
CA GLN A 44 -5.30 22.28 -7.89
C GLN A 44 -4.58 22.40 -6.55
N LEU A 45 -3.31 22.82 -6.56
CA LEU A 45 -2.53 23.03 -5.35
C LEU A 45 -3.07 24.22 -4.55
N ILE A 46 -3.39 25.33 -5.21
CA ILE A 46 -4.00 26.52 -4.58
C ILE A 46 -5.34 26.14 -3.96
N ARG A 47 -6.25 25.54 -4.75
CA ARG A 47 -7.56 25.08 -4.25
C ARG A 47 -7.44 24.10 -3.08
N PHE A 48 -6.40 23.27 -3.06
CA PHE A 48 -6.17 22.35 -1.95
C PHE A 48 -5.59 23.05 -0.71
N SER A 49 -4.71 24.04 -0.88
CA SER A 49 -4.15 24.81 0.24
C SER A 49 -5.17 25.69 0.95
N GLU A 50 -6.22 26.11 0.25
CA GLU A 50 -7.31 26.94 0.79
C GLU A 50 -8.35 26.12 1.57
N LYS A 51 -8.26 24.78 1.56
CA LYS A 51 -9.21 23.91 2.26
C LYS A 51 -9.07 24.06 3.77
N THR A 52 -10.20 23.94 4.45
CA THR A 52 -10.20 23.73 5.90
C THR A 52 -9.69 22.32 6.23
N GLU A 53 -9.18 22.15 7.45
CA GLU A 53 -8.76 20.83 7.93
C GLU A 53 -9.90 19.80 7.85
N CYS A 54 -11.14 20.21 8.14
CA CYS A 54 -12.32 19.35 8.06
C CYS A 54 -12.55 18.83 6.64
N GLU A 55 -12.35 19.67 5.62
CA GLU A 55 -12.45 19.28 4.22
C GLU A 55 -11.32 18.32 3.82
N VAL A 56 -10.09 18.57 4.28
CA VAL A 56 -8.95 17.66 4.06
C VAL A 56 -9.23 16.28 4.67
N VAL A 57 -9.82 16.24 5.87
CA VAL A 57 -10.23 14.98 6.52
C VAL A 57 -11.32 14.28 5.71
N LYS A 58 -12.32 15.03 5.24
CA LYS A 58 -13.38 14.46 4.40
C LYS A 58 -12.83 13.84 3.12
N ASP A 59 -11.91 14.54 2.46
CA ASP A 59 -11.25 14.07 1.24
C ASP A 59 -10.37 12.84 1.50
N GLY A 60 -9.63 12.84 2.60
CA GLY A 60 -8.81 11.69 2.98
C GLY A 60 -9.64 10.45 3.30
N MET A 61 -10.69 10.63 4.12
CA MET A 61 -11.41 9.53 4.77
C MET A 61 -12.57 8.99 3.93
N TYR A 62 -13.32 9.86 3.25
CA TYR A 62 -14.58 9.51 2.60
C TYR A 62 -14.53 9.58 1.08
N GLN A 63 -13.58 10.32 0.50
CA GLN A 63 -13.42 10.32 -0.94
C GLN A 63 -12.94 8.95 -1.39
N GLN A 64 -13.82 8.24 -2.12
CA GLN A 64 -13.55 6.93 -2.70
C GLN A 64 -12.46 6.96 -3.77
N GLY A 65 -11.97 8.15 -4.15
CA GLY A 65 -10.85 8.35 -5.05
C GLY A 65 -9.68 7.43 -4.70
N PHE A 66 -9.46 6.45 -5.58
CA PHE A 66 -8.53 5.34 -5.36
C PHE A 66 -7.06 5.75 -5.54
N ARG A 67 -6.78 6.91 -6.14
CA ARG A 67 -5.43 7.29 -6.61
C ARG A 67 -4.38 7.19 -5.51
N ILE A 68 -4.42 7.99 -4.44
CA ILE A 68 -3.35 7.97 -3.43
C ILE A 68 -3.22 6.60 -2.75
N ARG A 69 -4.34 5.96 -2.38
CA ARG A 69 -4.29 4.65 -1.68
C ARG A 69 -3.67 3.56 -2.56
N LYS A 70 -3.99 3.54 -3.86
CA LYS A 70 -3.49 2.52 -4.80
C LYS A 70 -2.13 2.90 -5.38
N GLU A 71 -1.94 4.15 -5.82
CA GLU A 71 -0.69 4.64 -6.39
C GLU A 71 0.47 4.56 -5.40
N PHE A 72 0.23 4.87 -4.12
CA PHE A 72 1.25 4.76 -3.06
C PHE A 72 1.27 3.39 -2.39
N CYS A 73 0.47 2.43 -2.85
CA CYS A 73 0.41 1.07 -2.31
C CYS A 73 0.14 1.03 -0.79
N LEU A 74 -0.81 1.83 -0.30
CA LEU A 74 -1.12 1.95 1.13
C LEU A 74 -1.87 0.74 1.70
N GLU A 75 -2.46 -0.09 0.84
CA GLU A 75 -3.10 -1.35 1.22
C GLU A 75 -2.12 -2.54 1.21
N GLY A 76 -0.92 -2.34 0.66
CA GLY A 76 0.12 -3.36 0.54
C GLY A 76 1.18 -3.28 1.66
N TYR A 77 2.21 -4.10 1.51
CA TYR A 77 3.34 -4.22 2.46
C TYR A 77 4.59 -3.48 1.97
N SER A 78 4.42 -2.24 1.51
CA SER A 78 5.56 -1.42 1.06
C SER A 78 6.37 -0.86 2.24
N TYR A 79 7.61 -0.44 1.97
CA TYR A 79 8.41 0.28 2.97
C TYR A 79 7.68 1.53 3.49
N PHE A 80 6.92 2.19 2.62
CA PHE A 80 6.09 3.34 2.97
C PHE A 80 4.95 2.99 3.94
N THR A 81 4.30 1.84 3.79
CA THR A 81 3.26 1.42 4.75
C THR A 81 3.87 1.07 6.10
N THR A 82 5.06 0.47 6.12
CA THR A 82 5.83 0.20 7.35
C THR A 82 6.13 1.47 8.14
N PHE A 83 6.39 2.61 7.47
CA PHE A 83 6.55 3.90 8.15
C PHE A 83 5.31 4.31 8.95
N PHE A 84 4.10 4.04 8.45
CA PHE A 84 2.83 4.30 9.14
C PHE A 84 2.56 3.28 10.24
N HIS A 85 2.88 2.01 10.00
CA HIS A 85 2.75 0.94 10.99
C HIS A 85 3.61 1.21 12.23
N GLY A 86 4.86 1.66 12.05
CA GLY A 86 5.72 2.11 13.15
C GLY A 86 5.14 3.29 13.95
N ARG A 87 4.22 4.05 13.34
CA ARG A 87 3.44 5.13 13.99
C ARG A 87 2.09 4.67 14.50
N GLY A 88 1.73 3.39 14.36
CA GLY A 88 0.46 2.82 14.81
C GLY A 88 -0.76 3.16 13.94
N ILE A 89 -0.53 3.53 12.68
CA ILE A 89 -1.58 3.76 11.68
C ILE A 89 -1.52 2.59 10.70
N TYR A 90 -2.57 1.77 10.68
CA TYR A 90 -2.70 0.54 9.89
C TYR A 90 -3.86 0.62 8.89
N TYR A 91 -4.84 1.49 9.14
CA TYR A 91 -5.97 1.68 8.24
C TYR A 91 -5.57 2.54 7.02
N PRO A 92 -5.68 2.05 5.78
CA PRO A 92 -5.17 2.76 4.59
C PRO A 92 -5.81 4.13 4.34
N TYR A 93 -7.09 4.32 4.69
CA TYR A 93 -7.71 5.64 4.61
C TYR A 93 -7.18 6.60 5.69
N ALA A 94 -6.88 6.09 6.89
CA ALA A 94 -6.21 6.91 7.90
C ALA A 94 -4.78 7.28 7.45
N MET A 95 -4.06 6.40 6.75
CA MET A 95 -2.77 6.74 6.14
C MET A 95 -2.93 7.83 5.09
N LYS A 96 -3.90 7.71 4.18
CA LYS A 96 -4.22 8.76 3.18
C LYS A 96 -4.55 10.09 3.85
N THR A 97 -5.46 10.10 4.83
CA THR A 97 -5.82 11.32 5.57
C THR A 97 -4.61 11.92 6.27
N TYR A 98 -3.76 11.10 6.88
CA TYR A 98 -2.53 11.56 7.51
C TYR A 98 -1.58 12.24 6.52
N ILE A 99 -1.38 11.64 5.34
CA ILE A 99 -0.55 12.23 4.27
C ILE A 99 -1.11 13.58 3.84
N LEU A 100 -2.42 13.66 3.57
CA LEU A 100 -3.07 14.87 3.12
C LEU A 100 -3.03 15.99 4.15
N LEU A 101 -3.24 15.69 5.43
CA LEU A 101 -3.11 16.67 6.52
C LEU A 101 -1.68 17.24 6.62
N CYS A 102 -0.68 16.38 6.48
CA CYS A 102 0.72 16.84 6.52
C CYS A 102 1.07 17.65 5.26
N PHE A 103 0.55 17.25 4.09
CA PHE A 103 0.76 17.97 2.84
C PHE A 103 0.06 19.34 2.84
N HIS A 104 -1.13 19.43 3.43
CA HIS A 104 -1.84 20.69 3.63
C HIS A 104 -1.03 21.69 4.48
N GLN A 105 -0.48 21.23 5.60
CA GLN A 105 0.43 22.03 6.43
C GLN A 105 1.70 22.43 5.69
N TYR A 106 2.24 21.52 4.87
CA TYR A 106 3.42 21.79 4.05
C TYR A 106 3.17 22.90 3.01
N LEU A 107 2.05 22.86 2.28
CA LEU A 107 1.70 23.89 1.29
C LEU A 107 1.52 25.26 1.94
N ASN A 108 0.91 25.31 3.12
CA ASN A 108 0.71 26.53 3.90
C ASN A 108 1.96 26.98 4.68
N LYS A 109 3.11 26.32 4.47
CA LYS A 109 4.39 26.62 5.16
C LYS A 109 4.27 26.54 6.69
N GLU A 110 3.35 25.73 7.19
CA GLU A 110 3.14 25.50 8.61
C GLU A 110 4.03 24.37 9.14
N LYS A 111 4.33 24.40 10.43
CA LYS A 111 5.00 23.29 11.10
C LYS A 111 4.09 22.07 11.12
N ILE A 112 4.55 20.95 10.56
CA ILE A 112 3.78 19.70 10.52
C ILE A 112 3.53 19.17 11.94
N LYS A 113 2.25 19.05 12.31
CA LYS A 113 1.81 18.60 13.64
C LYS A 113 1.59 17.08 13.66
N TRP A 114 2.66 16.30 13.56
CA TRP A 114 2.63 14.83 13.41
C TRP A 114 1.70 14.09 14.38
N ARG A 115 1.71 14.43 15.67
CA ARG A 115 0.88 13.76 16.70
C ARG A 115 -0.60 14.13 16.55
N TYR A 116 -0.87 15.39 16.24
CA TYR A 116 -2.22 15.91 16.05
C TYR A 116 -2.86 15.31 14.79
N ASN A 117 -2.14 15.29 13.67
CA ASN A 117 -2.61 14.72 12.41
C ASN A 117 -2.93 13.22 12.57
N LYS A 118 -2.13 12.47 13.35
CA LYS A 118 -2.42 11.07 13.69
C LYS A 118 -3.74 10.94 14.47
N ARG A 119 -3.93 11.80 15.48
CA ARG A 119 -5.14 11.76 16.32
C ARG A 119 -6.39 12.01 15.49
N ILE A 120 -6.35 12.98 14.59
CA ILE A 120 -7.46 13.31 13.69
C ILE A 120 -7.70 12.20 12.66
N ALA A 121 -6.65 11.71 12.01
CA ALA A 121 -6.77 10.65 11.01
C ALA A 121 -7.36 9.34 11.58
N LEU A 122 -7.26 9.12 12.89
CA LEU A 122 -7.81 7.96 13.60
C LEU A 122 -9.06 8.27 14.44
N TYR A 123 -9.53 9.51 14.46
CA TYR A 123 -10.71 9.91 15.21
C TYR A 123 -11.91 9.07 14.76
N GLU A 124 -12.65 8.47 15.70
CA GLU A 124 -13.77 7.53 15.45
C GLU A 124 -13.46 6.28 14.61
N ARG A 125 -12.18 5.98 14.35
CA ARG A 125 -11.74 4.85 13.49
C ARG A 125 -10.73 3.92 14.18
N LYS A 126 -10.57 4.04 15.50
CA LYS A 126 -9.64 3.23 16.30
C LYS A 126 -9.91 1.72 16.16
N GLU A 127 -11.17 1.30 16.18
CA GLU A 127 -11.53 -0.12 16.08
C GLU A 127 -11.22 -0.70 14.69
N ILE A 128 -11.48 0.08 13.63
CA ILE A 128 -11.12 -0.30 12.26
C ILE A 128 -9.59 -0.41 12.12
N ASN A 129 -8.85 0.54 12.69
CA ASN A 129 -7.39 0.50 12.70
C ASN A 129 -6.83 -0.73 13.43
N LYS A 130 -7.45 -1.13 14.56
CA LYS A 130 -7.10 -2.37 15.27
C LYS A 130 -7.43 -3.60 14.42
N ALA A 131 -8.55 -3.62 13.72
CA ALA A 131 -8.91 -4.73 12.83
C ALA A 131 -7.88 -4.90 11.70
N TRP A 132 -7.44 -3.80 11.09
CA TRP A 132 -6.36 -3.81 10.10
C TRP A 132 -5.04 -4.33 10.68
N LYS A 133 -4.66 -3.89 11.88
CA LYS A 133 -3.48 -4.43 12.59
C LYS A 133 -3.59 -5.95 12.80
N LYS A 134 -4.75 -6.44 13.25
CA LYS A 134 -4.99 -7.89 13.47
C LYS A 134 -4.91 -8.68 12.16
N ARG A 135 -5.47 -8.15 11.07
CA ARG A 135 -5.43 -8.79 9.75
C ARG A 135 -4.00 -9.07 9.30
N MET A 136 -3.08 -8.13 9.49
CA MET A 136 -1.67 -8.30 9.13
C MET A 136 -1.00 -9.48 9.83
N ASN A 137 -1.33 -9.74 11.10
CA ASN A 137 -0.78 -10.89 11.86
C ASN A 137 -1.20 -12.25 11.28
N HIS A 138 -2.22 -12.30 10.43
CA HIS A 138 -2.78 -13.54 9.87
C HIS A 138 -2.35 -13.80 8.43
N VAL A 139 -1.81 -12.80 7.72
CA VAL A 139 -1.46 -12.92 6.29
C VAL A 139 -0.22 -13.79 6.07
N PHE A 140 0.63 -13.94 7.09
CA PHE A 140 1.84 -14.80 7.03
C PHE A 140 1.77 -16.00 7.97
N LYS A 141 0.57 -16.44 8.41
CA LYS A 141 0.50 -17.72 9.13
C LYS A 141 0.95 -18.80 8.16
N PRO A 142 2.08 -19.50 8.41
CA PRO A 142 2.50 -20.59 7.56
C PRO A 142 1.38 -21.62 7.58
N ILE A 143 0.93 -22.03 6.40
CA ILE A 143 0.10 -23.23 6.30
C ILE A 143 1.10 -24.38 6.44
N PHE A 144 1.15 -24.99 7.62
CA PHE A 144 1.88 -26.24 7.82
C PHE A 144 1.02 -27.35 7.24
N LEU A 145 1.40 -27.87 6.08
CA LEU A 145 0.81 -29.07 5.51
C LEU A 145 1.65 -30.26 5.98
N GLU A 146 1.01 -31.25 6.61
CA GLU A 146 1.70 -32.48 7.06
C GLU A 146 2.12 -33.35 5.87
N GLU A 147 1.40 -33.27 4.75
CA GLU A 147 1.71 -33.92 3.48
C GLU A 147 1.39 -32.98 2.30
N GLU A 148 2.16 -33.11 1.21
CA GLU A 148 1.94 -32.36 -0.04
C GLU A 148 0.64 -32.85 -0.70
N PRO A 149 -0.33 -31.97 -1.01
CA PRO A 149 -1.61 -32.39 -1.56
C PRO A 149 -1.42 -33.06 -2.92
N ALA A 150 -2.02 -34.24 -3.10
CA ALA A 150 -1.87 -35.08 -4.31
C ALA A 150 -2.18 -34.36 -5.64
N ASP A 151 -2.93 -33.25 -5.58
CA ASP A 151 -3.29 -32.41 -6.73
C ASP A 151 -2.15 -31.48 -7.21
N PHE A 152 -0.99 -31.50 -6.54
CA PHE A 152 0.22 -30.73 -6.91
C PHE A 152 1.26 -31.52 -7.71
N VAL A 153 0.90 -32.70 -8.26
CA VAL A 153 1.72 -33.33 -9.30
C VAL A 153 1.47 -32.58 -10.61
N ASP A 154 2.35 -31.64 -10.96
CA ASP A 154 2.26 -30.80 -12.16
C ASP A 154 2.41 -31.66 -13.44
N PRO A 155 1.34 -31.93 -14.23
CA PRO A 155 1.41 -32.91 -15.32
C PRO A 155 1.77 -32.29 -16.69
N VAL A 156 1.99 -30.98 -16.83
CA VAL A 156 2.25 -30.37 -18.14
C VAL A 156 3.01 -29.05 -18.01
N MET A 157 4.32 -29.05 -18.27
CA MET A 157 5.02 -27.91 -18.92
C MET A 157 6.44 -28.33 -19.33
N LEU A 158 6.54 -29.26 -20.29
CA LEU A 158 7.67 -29.24 -21.21
C LEU A 158 7.11 -29.52 -22.60
N ASP A 159 7.23 -28.54 -23.50
CA ASP A 159 7.00 -28.73 -24.92
C ASP A 159 7.96 -29.84 -25.42
N PRO A 160 7.53 -30.78 -26.30
CA PRO A 160 8.42 -31.78 -26.90
C PRO A 160 9.73 -31.20 -27.46
N ILE A 161 9.72 -29.95 -27.93
CA ILE A 161 10.92 -29.24 -28.40
C ILE A 161 11.85 -28.88 -27.24
N GLU A 162 11.31 -28.46 -26.09
CA GLU A 162 12.08 -28.11 -24.89
C GLU A 162 12.74 -29.32 -24.23
N ARG A 163 12.14 -30.52 -24.34
CA ARG A 163 12.75 -31.77 -23.85
C ARG A 163 14.07 -32.14 -24.54
N GLN A 164 14.25 -31.77 -25.81
CA GLN A 164 15.47 -32.10 -26.56
C GLN A 164 16.69 -31.29 -26.11
N PHE A 165 16.49 -30.12 -25.50
CA PHE A 165 17.58 -29.27 -25.02
C PHE A 165 18.16 -29.72 -23.68
N TYR A 166 17.50 -30.63 -22.96
CA TYR A 166 17.90 -31.08 -21.62
C TYR A 166 18.23 -32.58 -21.54
N SER A 167 18.22 -33.30 -22.67
CA SER A 167 18.76 -34.66 -22.76
C SER A 167 20.20 -34.62 -23.27
N TYR A 168 21.17 -34.71 -22.35
CA TYR A 168 22.49 -35.27 -22.62
C TYR A 168 22.50 -36.74 -22.17
#